data_AF-A0A5M9MCG0-F1
#
_entry.id   AF-A0A5M9MCG0-F1
#
_cell.length_a   1.000
_cell.length_b   1.000
_cell.length_c   1.000
_cell.angle_alpha   90.00
_cell.angle_beta   90.00
_cell.angle_gamma   90.00
#
_symmetry.space_group_name_H-M   'P 1'
#
loop_
_entity.id
_entity.type
_entity.pdbx_description
1 polymer ?
#
loop_
_entity_poly.entity_id
_entity_poly.type
_entity_poly.pdbx_seq_one_letter_code
_entity_poly.pdbx_strand_id
1 'polypeptide(L)'
;MDSSDLRRRKQGSPSDQPAEWEMQNGYRNDAEPRLKHVITALTQWGCPTFVRVCGDQSVRDQIQLTKDGRLKTQFPERLVLIANHQVYTDWIYLWWVAYTNAMHGRIFIILKESLKYIPIAGQGMMFYGFIFMARKWLSDKPRLQHRLEKLKTQRSGSKSDSPDYSPMWLLIFPEGTNLSINTKRRSDEYGQKQGLLPLRHEVLPRSTGLFFCLQQLRGTIDWVYDCTVAYEGPPKGSYPDKYFTLRSTYLQGRPPTSVNMHWRRFAMSGIPLEDQKEFDGWLRDRWTEKDQLLEEYFETGKFPSELAGTIDGGEASKAQRSAAANGYAEAHVRLGHWSELGRIFMVLAGVALLCKLQFFGFWHASN
;
A
#
# COMPACT_ATOMS: atom_id res chain seq x y z
N MET A 1 -31.87 11.57 39.79
CA MET A 1 -30.95 10.63 39.11
C MET A 1 -30.03 11.45 38.22
N ASP A 2 -28.75 11.51 38.57
CA ASP A 2 -27.76 12.45 38.05
C ASP A 2 -27.12 11.95 36.72
N SER A 3 -26.82 12.89 35.83
CA SER A 3 -26.30 12.71 34.47
C SER A 3 -24.85 12.20 34.40
N SER A 4 -24.23 11.99 35.55
CA SER A 4 -22.86 11.49 35.72
C SER A 4 -22.74 9.97 35.55
N ASP A 5 -23.84 9.22 35.68
CA ASP A 5 -23.83 7.75 35.71
C ASP A 5 -23.91 7.09 34.31
N LEU A 6 -24.39 7.82 33.31
CA LEU A 6 -24.50 7.34 31.91
C LEU A 6 -23.17 7.41 31.12
N ARG A 7 -22.14 8.08 31.66
CA ARG A 7 -20.82 8.19 31.01
C ARG A 7 -19.83 7.09 31.41
N ARG A 8 -20.12 6.29 32.44
CA ARG A 8 -19.23 5.18 32.87
C ARG A 8 -19.44 3.85 32.12
N ARG A 9 -20.50 3.69 31.34
CA ARG A 9 -20.80 2.44 30.60
C ARG A 9 -20.23 2.37 29.17
N LYS A 10 -19.41 3.33 28.73
CA LYS A 10 -18.78 3.34 27.38
C LYS A 10 -17.24 3.41 27.40
N GLN A 11 -16.61 2.84 28.42
CA GLN A 11 -15.20 2.46 28.37
C GLN A 11 -15.17 0.93 28.44
N GLY A 12 -14.85 0.29 27.31
CA GLY A 12 -14.67 -1.16 27.26
C GLY A 12 -13.60 -1.59 28.26
N SER A 13 -13.84 -2.71 28.94
CA SER A 13 -12.89 -3.27 29.90
C SER A 13 -11.59 -3.69 29.21
N PRO A 14 -10.44 -3.67 29.89
CA PRO A 14 -9.16 -4.10 29.34
C PRO A 14 -9.07 -5.61 29.02
N SER A 15 -10.15 -6.37 29.16
CA SER A 15 -10.18 -7.83 29.13
C SER A 15 -10.42 -8.46 27.75
N ASP A 16 -10.71 -7.68 26.70
CA ASP A 16 -10.96 -8.21 25.34
C ASP A 16 -9.68 -8.39 24.50
N GLN A 17 -8.49 -8.11 25.06
CA GLN A 17 -7.20 -8.24 24.37
C GLN A 17 -6.63 -9.67 24.16
N PRO A 18 -6.97 -10.72 24.95
CA PRO A 18 -6.33 -12.03 24.81
C PRO A 18 -6.67 -12.78 23.50
N ALA A 19 -7.89 -12.63 22.98
CA ALA A 19 -8.35 -13.37 21.79
C ALA A 19 -7.81 -12.77 20.47
N GLU A 20 -7.65 -11.45 20.39
CA GLU A 20 -6.97 -10.79 19.26
C GLU A 20 -5.47 -11.14 19.21
N TRP A 21 -4.88 -11.43 20.38
CA TRP A 21 -3.46 -11.73 20.57
C TRP A 21 -3.07 -13.14 20.05
N GLU A 22 -3.90 -14.17 20.24
CA GLU A 22 -3.62 -15.52 19.71
C GLU A 22 -3.78 -15.59 18.19
N MET A 23 -4.79 -14.92 17.65
CA MET A 23 -5.13 -14.96 16.22
C MET A 23 -4.00 -14.41 15.32
N GLN A 24 -3.26 -13.41 15.81
CA GLN A 24 -2.16 -12.77 15.09
C GLN A 24 -0.81 -13.46 15.28
N ASN A 25 -0.66 -14.29 16.31
CA ASN A 25 0.59 -14.99 16.62
C ASN A 25 0.57 -16.48 16.16
N GLY A 26 -0.60 -17.12 16.04
CA GLY A 26 -0.71 -18.57 15.77
C GLY A 26 -0.78 -19.02 14.31
N TYR A 27 -1.17 -18.15 13.37
CA TYR A 27 -1.46 -18.54 11.97
C TYR A 27 -0.35 -18.20 10.97
N ARG A 28 0.91 -18.35 11.37
CA ARG A 28 2.05 -17.80 10.61
C ARG A 28 2.53 -18.64 9.41
N ASN A 29 1.92 -19.79 9.09
CA ASN A 29 2.53 -20.73 8.12
C ASN A 29 1.73 -21.12 6.87
N ASP A 30 0.41 -20.88 6.74
CA ASP A 30 -0.32 -21.44 5.56
C ASP A 30 -1.27 -20.49 4.80
N ALA A 31 -1.64 -19.33 5.35
CA ALA A 31 -2.60 -18.41 4.74
C ALA A 31 -1.95 -17.31 3.85
N GLU A 32 -0.68 -16.98 4.09
CA GLU A 32 0.11 -15.93 3.42
C GLU A 32 0.23 -16.09 1.88
N PRO A 33 0.31 -17.31 1.29
CA PRO A 33 0.48 -17.48 -0.15
C PRO A 33 -0.77 -17.28 -1.03
N ARG A 34 -1.97 -17.03 -0.47
CA ARG A 34 -3.22 -17.38 -1.18
C ARG A 34 -4.11 -16.19 -1.57
N LEU A 35 -4.30 -15.19 -0.72
CA LEU A 35 -5.09 -13.98 -1.05
C LEU A 35 -4.39 -13.06 -2.08
N LYS A 36 -3.05 -13.16 -2.19
CA LYS A 36 -2.24 -12.40 -3.14
C LYS A 36 -2.62 -12.60 -4.62
N HIS A 37 -2.94 -13.84 -4.98
CA HIS A 37 -3.40 -14.17 -6.33
C HIS A 37 -4.86 -13.74 -6.52
N VAL A 38 -5.66 -13.76 -5.46
CA VAL A 38 -7.07 -13.32 -5.50
C VAL A 38 -7.18 -11.84 -5.80
N ILE A 39 -6.41 -10.96 -5.12
CA ILE A 39 -6.50 -9.50 -5.36
C ILE A 39 -6.05 -9.14 -6.79
N THR A 40 -4.97 -9.76 -7.26
CA THR A 40 -4.47 -9.54 -8.62
C THR A 40 -5.45 -10.10 -9.66
N ALA A 41 -6.03 -11.29 -9.43
CA ALA A 41 -7.05 -11.88 -10.31
C ALA A 41 -8.35 -11.05 -10.33
N LEU A 42 -8.82 -10.59 -9.17
CA LEU A 42 -10.00 -9.73 -9.05
C LEU A 42 -9.81 -8.42 -9.79
N THR A 43 -8.59 -7.87 -9.76
CA THR A 43 -8.29 -6.66 -10.55
C THR A 43 -8.20 -7.03 -12.04
N GLN A 44 -7.49 -8.08 -12.42
CA GLN A 44 -7.39 -8.53 -13.82
C GLN A 44 -8.77 -8.78 -14.47
N TRP A 45 -9.72 -9.38 -13.74
CA TRP A 45 -11.02 -9.77 -14.30
C TRP A 45 -12.15 -8.80 -13.99
N GLY A 46 -12.18 -8.24 -12.78
CA GLY A 46 -13.22 -7.30 -12.36
C GLY A 46 -12.92 -5.85 -12.76
N CYS A 47 -11.66 -5.52 -13.03
CA CYS A 47 -11.19 -4.16 -13.29
C CYS A 47 -9.92 -4.14 -14.16
N PRO A 48 -9.95 -4.63 -15.43
CA PRO A 48 -8.77 -4.68 -16.28
C PRO A 48 -8.17 -3.27 -16.41
N THR A 49 -7.04 -3.05 -15.75
CA THR A 49 -6.47 -1.70 -15.62
C THR A 49 -5.15 -1.63 -16.37
N PHE A 50 -5.06 -0.65 -17.27
CA PHE A 50 -3.80 -0.28 -17.91
C PHE A 50 -2.97 0.58 -16.94
N VAL A 51 -1.70 0.23 -16.77
CA VAL A 51 -0.78 0.92 -15.88
C VAL A 51 0.44 1.39 -16.66
N ARG A 52 0.78 2.66 -16.49
CA ARG A 52 2.01 3.27 -17.01
C ARG A 52 2.93 3.61 -15.85
N VAL A 53 4.14 3.08 -15.88
CA VAL A 53 5.14 3.24 -14.82
C VAL A 53 6.37 3.94 -15.38
N CYS A 54 6.83 4.96 -14.67
CA CYS A 54 8.05 5.71 -14.94
C CYS A 54 8.71 6.14 -13.62
N GLY A 55 9.77 6.91 -13.70
CA GLY A 55 10.44 7.43 -12.51
C GLY A 55 11.61 8.34 -12.82
N ASP A 56 12.29 8.76 -11.77
CA ASP A 56 13.52 9.55 -11.85
C ASP A 56 14.77 8.66 -11.92
N GLN A 57 15.94 9.28 -12.05
CA GLN A 57 17.22 8.60 -12.12
C GLN A 57 17.50 7.67 -10.93
N SER A 58 16.91 7.92 -9.76
CA SER A 58 17.17 7.14 -8.55
C SER A 58 16.72 5.69 -8.68
N VAL A 59 15.69 5.40 -9.48
CA VAL A 59 15.12 4.05 -9.71
C VAL A 59 15.54 3.43 -11.04
N ARG A 60 16.60 3.98 -11.67
CA ARG A 60 17.19 3.44 -12.90
C ARG A 60 17.48 1.94 -12.77
N ASP A 61 17.20 1.21 -13.85
CA ASP A 61 17.35 -0.25 -14.00
C ASP A 61 16.45 -1.11 -13.11
N GLN A 62 15.65 -0.52 -12.22
CA GLN A 62 14.77 -1.24 -11.30
C GLN A 62 13.35 -1.46 -11.83
N ILE A 63 13.00 -0.84 -12.96
CA ILE A 63 11.69 -0.95 -13.61
C ILE A 63 11.91 -1.49 -15.02
N GLN A 64 11.36 -2.68 -15.29
CA GLN A 64 11.58 -3.42 -16.52
C GLN A 64 10.28 -4.05 -17.03
N LEU A 65 10.29 -4.51 -18.28
CA LEU A 65 9.25 -5.40 -18.79
C LEU A 65 9.76 -6.83 -18.86
N THR A 66 8.90 -7.80 -18.55
CA THR A 66 9.17 -9.20 -18.86
C THR A 66 9.04 -9.43 -20.37
N LYS A 67 9.55 -10.57 -20.86
CA LYS A 67 9.41 -10.97 -22.28
C LYS A 67 7.96 -10.95 -22.75
N ASP A 68 7.02 -11.37 -21.89
CA ASP A 68 5.60 -11.37 -22.21
C ASP A 68 4.92 -10.01 -22.02
N GLY A 69 5.66 -8.95 -21.68
CA GLY A 69 5.16 -7.57 -21.54
C GLY A 69 4.42 -7.30 -20.23
N ARG A 70 4.75 -8.00 -19.14
CA ARG A 70 4.33 -7.63 -17.78
C ARG A 70 5.35 -6.70 -17.15
N LEU A 71 4.90 -5.87 -16.21
CA LEU A 71 5.81 -5.12 -15.36
C LEU A 71 6.64 -6.09 -14.50
N LYS A 72 7.95 -5.84 -14.42
CA LYS A 72 8.89 -6.48 -13.51
C LYS A 72 9.64 -5.37 -12.77
N THR A 73 9.63 -5.41 -11.45
CA THR A 73 10.39 -4.45 -10.63
C THR A 73 11.48 -5.16 -9.84
N GLN A 74 12.57 -4.44 -9.55
CA GLN A 74 13.76 -4.94 -8.84
C GLN A 74 14.14 -3.97 -7.70
N PHE A 75 13.16 -3.66 -6.84
CA PHE A 75 13.37 -2.93 -5.60
C PHE A 75 13.95 -3.86 -4.51
N PRO A 76 14.58 -3.32 -3.46
CA PRO A 76 15.12 -4.09 -2.34
C PRO A 76 14.07 -4.89 -1.56
N GLU A 77 14.50 -5.98 -0.94
CA GLU A 77 13.66 -6.80 -0.05
C GLU A 77 13.20 -6.06 1.22
N ARG A 78 13.85 -4.95 1.57
CA ARG A 78 13.49 -4.12 2.73
C ARG A 78 13.42 -2.65 2.37
N LEU A 79 12.23 -2.06 2.49
CA LEU A 79 11.99 -0.63 2.24
C LEU A 79 10.78 -0.09 3.01
N VAL A 80 10.74 1.22 3.16
CA VAL A 80 9.49 1.94 3.47
C VAL A 80 8.98 2.54 2.17
N LEU A 81 7.71 2.30 1.86
CA LEU A 81 7.03 2.83 0.69
C LEU A 81 6.09 3.95 1.14
N ILE A 82 6.25 5.13 0.56
CA ILE A 82 5.31 6.24 0.69
C ILE A 82 4.63 6.52 -0.64
N ALA A 83 3.37 6.96 -0.57
CA ALA A 83 2.63 7.40 -1.73
C ALA A 83 1.62 8.48 -1.36
N ASN A 84 1.17 9.23 -2.36
CA ASN A 84 -0.01 10.08 -2.25
C ASN A 84 -1.30 9.22 -2.25
N HIS A 85 -2.40 9.76 -1.71
CA HIS A 85 -3.63 8.99 -1.52
C HIS A 85 -4.84 9.60 -2.25
N GLN A 86 -4.96 9.36 -3.56
CA GLN A 86 -6.05 9.92 -4.37
C GLN A 86 -7.36 9.14 -4.22
N VAL A 87 -7.31 7.81 -4.24
CA VAL A 87 -8.53 6.97 -4.15
C VAL A 87 -8.38 5.84 -3.15
N TYR A 88 -9.51 5.31 -2.69
CA TYR A 88 -9.49 4.21 -1.72
C TYR A 88 -8.73 2.96 -2.21
N THR A 89 -8.64 2.76 -3.53
CA THR A 89 -8.01 1.58 -4.15
C THR A 89 -6.53 1.75 -4.48
N ASP A 90 -5.87 2.86 -4.12
CA ASP A 90 -4.44 3.10 -4.41
C ASP A 90 -3.55 1.92 -3.95
N TRP A 91 -3.84 1.40 -2.76
CA TRP A 91 -3.08 0.29 -2.16
C TRP A 91 -3.09 -0.99 -3.00
N ILE A 92 -4.11 -1.21 -3.85
CA ILE A 92 -4.21 -2.39 -4.71
C ILE A 92 -3.13 -2.32 -5.79
N TYR A 93 -2.89 -1.14 -6.36
CA TYR A 93 -1.90 -0.95 -7.40
C TYR A 93 -0.47 -0.97 -6.82
N LEU A 94 -0.27 -0.42 -5.62
CA LEU A 94 1.01 -0.54 -4.89
C LEU A 94 1.30 -1.98 -4.47
N TRP A 95 0.27 -2.75 -4.07
CA TRP A 95 0.40 -4.19 -3.85
C TRP A 95 0.76 -4.89 -5.16
N TRP A 96 0.12 -4.56 -6.29
CA TRP A 96 0.48 -5.14 -7.59
C TRP A 96 1.94 -4.87 -7.95
N VAL A 97 2.47 -3.68 -7.67
CA VAL A 97 3.91 -3.40 -7.84
C VAL A 97 4.75 -4.31 -6.94
N ALA A 98 4.39 -4.47 -5.66
CA ALA A 98 5.04 -5.46 -4.79
C ALA A 98 4.91 -6.90 -5.35
N TYR A 99 3.84 -7.21 -6.07
CA TYR A 99 3.68 -8.51 -6.74
C TYR A 99 4.69 -8.67 -7.87
N THR A 100 4.89 -7.64 -8.68
CA THR A 100 5.92 -7.62 -9.74
C THR A 100 7.35 -7.72 -9.22
N ASN A 101 7.56 -7.43 -7.92
CA ASN A 101 8.82 -7.59 -7.20
C ASN A 101 8.92 -8.89 -6.37
N ALA A 102 7.90 -9.75 -6.38
CA ALA A 102 7.76 -10.90 -5.47
C ALA A 102 7.69 -10.55 -3.96
N MET A 103 7.43 -9.30 -3.61
CA MET A 103 7.33 -8.77 -2.24
C MET A 103 5.90 -8.62 -1.70
N HIS A 104 4.90 -8.95 -2.50
CA HIS A 104 3.47 -8.87 -2.17
C HIS A 104 3.00 -9.67 -0.94
N GLY A 105 3.75 -10.69 -0.50
CA GLY A 105 3.48 -11.42 0.76
C GLY A 105 4.11 -10.76 1.98
N ARG A 106 5.02 -9.81 1.74
CA ARG A 106 5.85 -9.15 2.75
C ARG A 106 5.58 -7.64 2.80
N ILE A 107 4.46 -7.19 2.23
CA ILE A 107 3.98 -5.81 2.31
C ILE A 107 3.05 -5.66 3.52
N PHE A 108 3.39 -4.72 4.40
CA PHE A 108 2.64 -4.36 5.58
C PHE A 108 2.09 -2.96 5.39
N ILE A 109 0.79 -2.78 5.56
CA ILE A 109 0.12 -1.51 5.30
C ILE A 109 -0.36 -0.92 6.63
N ILE A 110 -0.09 0.37 6.85
CA ILE A 110 -0.68 1.11 7.97
C ILE A 110 -2.11 1.53 7.58
N LEU A 111 -3.10 1.08 8.34
CA LEU A 111 -4.53 1.23 8.03
C LEU A 111 -5.30 1.93 9.15
N LYS A 112 -6.48 2.46 8.81
CA LYS A 112 -7.41 3.00 9.80
C LYS A 112 -8.04 1.86 10.62
N GLU A 113 -8.08 2.02 11.95
CA GLU A 113 -8.64 1.01 12.86
C GLU A 113 -10.04 0.55 12.52
N SER A 114 -10.93 1.44 12.08
CA SER A 114 -12.29 1.05 11.73
C SER A 114 -12.37 -0.03 10.64
N LEU A 115 -11.33 -0.21 9.82
CA LEU A 115 -11.30 -1.23 8.76
C LEU A 115 -11.22 -2.67 9.32
N LYS A 116 -10.74 -2.85 10.56
CA LYS A 116 -10.67 -4.18 11.20
C LYS A 116 -12.05 -4.81 11.39
N TYR A 117 -13.10 -3.99 11.45
CA TYR A 117 -14.48 -4.41 11.70
C TYR A 117 -15.28 -4.72 10.42
N ILE A 118 -14.67 -4.60 9.23
CA ILE A 118 -15.35 -4.98 7.99
C ILE A 118 -15.43 -6.52 7.94
N PRO A 119 -16.61 -7.13 7.83
CA PRO A 119 -16.74 -8.59 7.76
C PRO A 119 -15.89 -9.17 6.63
N ILE A 120 -15.19 -10.28 6.90
CA ILE A 120 -14.28 -11.01 5.98
C ILE A 120 -13.02 -10.20 5.60
N ALA A 121 -13.18 -8.98 5.08
CA ALA A 121 -12.06 -8.14 4.65
C ALA A 121 -11.16 -7.70 5.82
N GLY A 122 -11.75 -7.29 6.96
CA GLY A 122 -11.02 -6.90 8.16
C GLY A 122 -10.21 -8.06 8.76
N GLN A 123 -10.78 -9.27 8.74
CA GLN A 123 -10.06 -10.49 9.12
C GLN A 123 -8.89 -10.77 8.18
N GLY A 124 -9.11 -10.68 6.86
CA GLY A 124 -8.04 -10.78 5.86
C GLY A 124 -6.90 -9.79 6.13
N MET A 125 -7.22 -8.51 6.39
CA MET A 125 -6.23 -7.49 6.73
C MET A 125 -5.44 -7.83 8.00
N MET A 126 -6.08 -8.41 9.01
CA MET A 126 -5.41 -8.87 10.23
C MET A 126 -4.45 -10.04 9.95
N PHE A 127 -4.85 -11.00 9.10
CA PHE A 127 -3.97 -12.12 8.70
C PHE A 127 -2.73 -11.66 7.93
N TYR A 128 -2.82 -10.59 7.16
CA TYR A 128 -1.68 -9.98 6.45
C TYR A 128 -0.75 -9.17 7.36
N GLY A 129 -1.04 -9.09 8.66
CA GLY A 129 -0.22 -8.35 9.61
C GLY A 129 -0.29 -6.83 9.43
N PHE A 130 -1.36 -6.31 8.80
CA PHE A 130 -1.54 -4.87 8.63
C PHE A 130 -1.64 -4.15 9.97
N ILE A 131 -1.09 -2.94 10.01
CA ILE A 131 -0.95 -2.17 11.25
C ILE A 131 -2.09 -1.16 11.31
N PHE A 132 -3.13 -1.49 12.07
CA PHE A 132 -4.23 -0.54 12.27
C PHE A 132 -3.88 0.60 13.24
N MET A 133 -4.48 1.77 13.03
CA MET A 133 -4.23 2.99 13.82
C MET A 133 -5.56 3.68 14.15
N ALA A 134 -5.77 4.05 15.41
CA ALA A 134 -6.92 4.84 15.86
C ALA A 134 -6.85 6.30 15.39
N ARG A 135 -5.69 6.72 14.86
CA ARG A 135 -5.35 8.11 14.48
C ARG A 135 -5.25 9.01 15.73
N LYS A 136 -4.73 8.44 16.81
CA LYS A 136 -4.44 9.11 18.08
C LYS A 136 -3.05 8.67 18.54
N TRP A 137 -2.08 9.54 18.34
CA TRP A 137 -0.65 9.21 18.52
C TRP A 137 -0.34 8.55 19.87
N LEU A 138 -0.85 9.11 20.97
CA LEU A 138 -0.58 8.60 22.31
C LEU A 138 -1.04 7.15 22.52
N SER A 139 -2.18 6.76 21.95
CA SER A 139 -2.67 5.36 22.06
C SER A 139 -2.01 4.45 21.04
N ASP A 140 -1.66 4.98 19.87
CA ASP A 140 -1.16 4.16 18.76
C ASP A 140 0.35 3.88 18.85
N LYS A 141 1.14 4.79 19.45
CA LYS A 141 2.61 4.70 19.50
C LYS A 141 3.13 3.36 20.05
N PRO A 142 2.67 2.85 21.22
CA PRO A 142 3.17 1.58 21.75
C PRO A 142 2.88 0.39 20.83
N ARG A 143 1.70 0.40 20.20
CA ARG A 143 1.26 -0.66 19.29
C ARG A 143 2.07 -0.65 17.99
N LEU A 144 2.32 0.54 17.44
CA LEU A 144 3.16 0.72 16.27
C LEU A 144 4.61 0.30 16.57
N GLN A 145 5.15 0.70 17.72
CA GLN A 145 6.49 0.30 18.16
C GLN A 145 6.65 -1.22 18.20
N HIS A 146 5.74 -1.91 18.91
CA HIS A 146 5.77 -3.37 19.03
C HIS A 146 5.72 -4.07 17.66
N ARG A 147 4.92 -3.55 16.71
CA ARG A 147 4.86 -4.08 15.34
C ARG A 147 6.16 -3.88 14.60
N LEU A 148 6.75 -2.69 14.66
CA LEU A 148 8.02 -2.38 14.00
C LEU A 148 9.16 -3.23 14.58
N GLU A 149 9.20 -3.45 15.90
CA GLU A 149 10.14 -4.36 16.55
C GLU A 149 10.03 -5.79 16.00
N LYS A 150 8.80 -6.32 15.83
CA LYS A 150 8.59 -7.62 15.18
C LYS A 150 9.09 -7.65 13.73
N LEU A 151 9.03 -6.52 13.00
CA LEU A 151 9.56 -6.44 11.63
C LEU A 151 11.09 -6.33 11.56
N LYS A 152 11.76 -6.14 12.71
CA LYS A 152 13.22 -6.20 12.86
C LYS A 152 13.72 -7.61 13.24
N THR A 153 12.89 -8.64 13.10
CA THR A 153 13.30 -10.03 13.37
C THR A 153 14.39 -10.45 12.38
N GLN A 154 15.55 -10.83 12.92
CA GLN A 154 16.67 -11.40 12.15
C GLN A 154 16.34 -12.82 11.70
N ARG A 155 16.80 -13.19 10.50
CA ARG A 155 16.77 -14.57 10.03
C ARG A 155 17.81 -15.35 10.83
N SER A 156 17.35 -16.32 11.63
CA SER A 156 18.25 -17.25 12.33
C SER A 156 19.05 -18.06 11.31
N GLY A 157 20.38 -18.03 11.41
CA GLY A 157 21.29 -18.88 10.62
C GLY A 157 22.22 -18.15 9.64
N SER A 158 22.16 -16.82 9.51
CA SER A 158 23.13 -16.09 8.70
C SER A 158 24.49 -16.04 9.41
N LYS A 159 25.51 -16.66 8.81
CA LYS A 159 26.92 -16.61 9.26
C LYS A 159 27.63 -15.30 8.84
N SER A 160 26.88 -14.25 8.52
CA SER A 160 27.41 -12.95 8.10
C SER A 160 27.62 -12.03 9.31
N ASP A 161 28.66 -11.19 9.25
CA ASP A 161 28.91 -10.12 10.23
C ASP A 161 27.84 -9.01 10.21
N SER A 162 26.96 -9.00 9.21
CA SER A 162 25.84 -8.06 9.07
C SER A 162 24.50 -8.70 9.46
N PRO A 163 23.64 -8.02 10.26
CA PRO A 163 22.27 -8.45 10.52
C PRO A 163 21.47 -8.79 9.25
N ASP A 164 21.13 -10.07 9.04
CA ASP A 164 20.19 -10.47 7.98
C ASP A 164 18.76 -10.36 8.50
N TYR A 165 18.03 -9.31 8.11
CA TYR A 165 16.65 -9.08 8.52
C TYR A 165 15.65 -9.73 7.56
N SER A 166 14.50 -10.15 8.07
CA SER A 166 13.42 -10.69 7.23
C SER A 166 12.92 -9.68 6.19
N PRO A 167 12.51 -10.06 4.97
CA PRO A 167 11.99 -9.13 3.96
C PRO A 167 10.75 -8.38 4.45
N MET A 168 10.63 -7.10 4.12
CA MET A 168 9.53 -6.26 4.57
C MET A 168 9.41 -4.98 3.74
N TRP A 169 8.21 -4.73 3.22
CA TRP A 169 7.82 -3.43 2.69
C TRP A 169 6.78 -2.80 3.63
N LEU A 170 7.07 -1.63 4.18
CA LEU A 170 6.09 -0.91 4.99
C LEU A 170 5.46 0.22 4.16
N LEU A 171 4.19 0.07 3.78
CA LEU A 171 3.43 1.08 3.06
C LEU A 171 2.74 2.06 4.02
N ILE A 172 3.00 3.35 3.82
CA ILE A 172 2.42 4.45 4.56
C ILE A 172 1.91 5.50 3.57
N PHE A 173 0.70 6.02 3.80
CA PHE A 173 0.20 7.22 3.13
C PHE A 173 0.27 8.38 4.14
N PRO A 174 1.28 9.26 4.09
CA PRO A 174 1.45 10.33 5.07
C PRO A 174 0.26 11.30 5.15
N GLU A 175 -0.53 11.44 4.10
CA GLU A 175 -1.81 12.18 4.12
C GLU A 175 -2.77 11.69 5.22
N GLY A 176 -2.76 10.39 5.53
CA GLY A 176 -3.59 9.74 6.55
C GLY A 176 -5.09 9.68 6.22
N THR A 177 -5.47 10.06 5.02
CA THR A 177 -6.83 10.03 4.46
C THR A 177 -6.76 10.17 2.95
N ASN A 178 -7.80 9.74 2.23
CA ASN A 178 -7.90 9.99 0.80
C ASN A 178 -8.22 11.45 0.50
N LEU A 179 -7.82 11.90 -0.69
CA LEU A 179 -8.21 13.18 -1.26
C LEU A 179 -9.71 13.18 -1.57
N SER A 180 -10.40 14.19 -1.05
CA SER A 180 -11.81 14.46 -1.24
C SER A 180 -12.05 15.95 -0.99
N ILE A 181 -13.20 16.49 -1.40
CA ILE A 181 -13.55 17.90 -1.13
C ILE A 181 -13.44 18.22 0.37
N ASN A 182 -13.93 17.33 1.22
CA ASN A 182 -13.96 17.54 2.67
C ASN A 182 -12.57 17.46 3.31
N THR A 183 -11.74 16.52 2.87
CA THR A 183 -10.38 16.35 3.39
C THR A 183 -9.46 17.45 2.90
N LYS A 184 -9.61 17.88 1.64
CA LYS A 184 -8.92 19.03 1.07
C LYS A 184 -9.23 20.32 1.82
N ARG A 185 -10.52 20.66 2.01
CA ARG A 185 -10.90 21.86 2.77
C ARG A 185 -10.27 21.89 4.16
N ARG A 186 -10.31 20.75 4.88
CA ARG A 186 -9.69 20.63 6.21
C ARG A 186 -8.18 20.78 6.18
N SER A 187 -7.53 20.25 5.16
CA SER A 187 -6.10 20.39 4.94
C SER A 187 -5.73 21.86 4.70
N ASP A 188 -6.50 22.57 3.88
CA ASP A 188 -6.25 23.96 3.54
C ASP A 188 -6.47 24.88 4.74
N GLU A 189 -7.53 24.65 5.53
CA GLU A 189 -7.77 25.36 6.79
C GLU A 189 -6.64 25.14 7.81
N TYR A 190 -6.08 23.93 7.87
CA TYR A 190 -4.92 23.65 8.70
C TYR A 190 -3.68 24.37 8.17
N GLY A 191 -3.41 24.28 6.87
CA GLY A 191 -2.28 24.94 6.21
C GLY A 191 -2.28 26.44 6.45
N GLN A 192 -3.41 27.11 6.23
CA GLN A 192 -3.58 28.55 6.50
C GLN A 192 -3.26 28.93 7.94
N LYS A 193 -3.73 28.15 8.93
CA LYS A 193 -3.42 28.38 10.34
C LYS A 193 -1.94 28.20 10.68
N GLN A 194 -1.24 27.37 9.93
CA GLN A 194 0.20 27.12 10.10
C GLN A 194 1.08 28.01 9.19
N GLY A 195 0.49 28.90 8.39
CA GLY A 195 1.22 29.72 7.42
C GLY A 195 1.79 28.91 6.23
N LEU A 196 1.21 27.75 5.94
CA LEU A 196 1.60 26.88 4.82
C LEU A 196 0.72 27.16 3.61
N LEU A 197 1.33 27.13 2.43
CA LEU A 197 0.60 27.21 1.17
C LEU A 197 -0.23 25.93 0.95
N PRO A 198 -1.48 26.05 0.47
CA PRO A 198 -2.28 24.88 0.11
C PRO A 198 -1.70 24.22 -1.15
N LEU A 199 -1.63 22.89 -1.15
CA LEU A 199 -1.35 22.09 -2.34
C LEU A 199 -2.57 22.09 -3.27
N ARG A 200 -2.41 21.85 -4.57
CA ARG A 200 -3.52 21.90 -5.55
C ARG A 200 -4.23 20.55 -5.67
N HIS A 201 -3.44 19.49 -5.77
CA HIS A 201 -3.85 18.14 -6.16
C HIS A 201 -3.76 17.13 -5.02
N GLU A 202 -3.32 17.54 -3.84
CA GLU A 202 -3.12 16.68 -2.67
C GLU A 202 -3.56 17.37 -1.36
N VAL A 203 -3.57 16.59 -0.26
CA VAL A 203 -3.66 17.14 1.09
C VAL A 203 -2.27 17.17 1.74
N LEU A 204 -2.08 18.06 2.71
CA LEU A 204 -0.82 18.19 3.42
C LEU A 204 -0.49 16.89 4.19
N PRO A 205 0.77 16.43 4.13
CA PRO A 205 1.18 15.21 4.80
C PRO A 205 1.26 15.39 6.32
N ARG A 206 1.04 14.29 7.04
CA ARG A 206 1.27 14.16 8.48
C ARG A 206 2.55 13.37 8.71
N SER A 207 3.51 14.02 9.34
CA SER A 207 4.87 13.51 9.50
C SER A 207 5.05 12.51 10.63
N THR A 208 4.35 12.67 11.76
CA THR A 208 4.62 11.95 13.02
C THR A 208 4.73 10.44 12.86
N GLY A 209 3.80 9.83 12.12
CA GLY A 209 3.79 8.37 11.92
C GLY A 209 4.95 7.90 11.06
N LEU A 210 5.24 8.59 9.95
CA LEU A 210 6.35 8.26 9.07
C LEU A 210 7.70 8.48 9.77
N PHE A 211 7.88 9.62 10.43
CA PHE A 211 9.09 9.95 11.20
C PHE A 211 9.42 8.84 12.20
N PHE A 212 8.43 8.46 13.01
CA PHE A 212 8.61 7.38 13.98
C PHE A 212 8.96 6.03 13.32
N CYS A 213 8.27 5.66 12.23
CA CYS A 213 8.59 4.42 11.51
C CYS A 213 10.03 4.41 11.00
N LEU A 214 10.48 5.50 10.38
CA LEU A 214 11.84 5.63 9.86
C LEU A 214 12.89 5.60 10.97
N GLN A 215 12.65 6.26 12.11
CA GLN A 215 13.53 6.19 13.27
C GLN A 215 13.66 4.75 13.82
N GLN A 216 12.55 4.04 13.96
CA GLN A 216 12.58 2.66 14.50
C GLN A 216 13.24 1.67 13.53
N LEU A 217 13.08 1.89 12.22
CA LEU A 217 13.62 1.03 11.16
C LEU A 217 15.03 1.43 10.71
N ARG A 218 15.60 2.51 11.26
CA ARG A 218 16.98 2.93 10.99
C ARG A 218 17.96 1.78 11.23
N GLY A 219 18.92 1.64 10.32
CA GLY A 219 19.88 0.53 10.32
C GLY A 219 19.34 -0.80 9.80
N THR A 220 18.07 -0.85 9.35
CA THR A 220 17.47 -2.06 8.77
C THR A 220 16.96 -1.87 7.35
N ILE A 221 16.94 -0.63 6.85
CA ILE A 221 16.56 -0.23 5.50
C ILE A 221 17.53 0.84 5.02
N ASP A 222 17.78 0.87 3.71
CA ASP A 222 18.67 1.86 3.08
C ASP A 222 17.90 2.97 2.35
N TRP A 223 16.66 2.69 1.93
CA TRP A 223 15.89 3.55 1.04
C TRP A 223 14.43 3.70 1.48
N VAL A 224 13.91 4.91 1.33
CA VAL A 224 12.47 5.20 1.30
C VAL A 224 12.05 5.33 -0.16
N TYR A 225 11.18 4.44 -0.62
CA TYR A 225 10.60 4.52 -1.96
C TYR A 225 9.38 5.41 -1.93
N ASP A 226 9.24 6.22 -2.96
CA ASP A 226 8.18 7.19 -3.10
C ASP A 226 7.48 7.02 -4.45
N CYS A 227 6.16 6.83 -4.41
CA CYS A 227 5.33 6.68 -5.60
C CYS A 227 4.30 7.82 -5.68
N THR A 228 4.27 8.53 -6.80
CA THR A 228 3.18 9.45 -7.13
C THR A 228 2.23 8.73 -8.08
N VAL A 229 0.98 8.57 -7.66
CA VAL A 229 -0.09 7.92 -8.43
C VAL A 229 -1.03 8.99 -8.96
N ALA A 230 -1.37 8.87 -10.25
CA ALA A 230 -2.41 9.67 -10.88
C ALA A 230 -3.35 8.79 -11.71
N TYR A 231 -4.62 9.21 -11.77
CA TYR A 231 -5.67 8.49 -12.45
C TYR A 231 -6.16 9.26 -13.67
N GLU A 232 -6.29 8.57 -14.81
CA GLU A 232 -7.00 9.08 -15.98
C GLU A 232 -8.50 8.80 -15.86
N GLY A 233 -9.33 9.75 -16.31
CA GLY A 233 -10.78 9.60 -16.41
C GLY A 233 -11.62 10.67 -15.71
N PRO A 234 -11.30 11.13 -14.49
CA PRO A 234 -12.07 12.18 -13.83
C PRO A 234 -11.98 13.49 -14.63
N PRO A 235 -13.09 14.23 -14.80
CA PRO A 235 -13.05 15.57 -15.39
C PRO A 235 -12.03 16.47 -14.68
N LYS A 236 -11.37 17.36 -15.43
CA LYS A 236 -10.45 18.35 -14.86
C LYS A 236 -11.14 19.14 -13.73
N GLY A 237 -10.46 19.28 -12.59
CA GLY A 237 -10.99 19.94 -11.39
C GLY A 237 -11.91 19.08 -10.53
N SER A 238 -12.05 17.79 -10.82
CA SER A 238 -12.78 16.84 -9.98
C SER A 238 -11.84 15.84 -9.30
N TYR A 239 -12.20 15.40 -8.10
CA TYR A 239 -11.39 14.43 -7.36
C TYR A 239 -11.70 13.00 -7.80
N PRO A 240 -10.66 12.16 -8.02
CA PRO A 240 -10.83 10.76 -8.42
C PRO A 240 -11.69 9.92 -7.47
N ASP A 241 -11.72 10.24 -6.16
CA ASP A 241 -12.45 9.49 -5.14
C ASP A 241 -13.96 9.38 -5.40
N LYS A 242 -14.54 10.40 -6.06
CA LYS A 242 -15.95 10.41 -6.43
C LYS A 242 -16.28 9.43 -7.57
N TYR A 243 -15.33 9.17 -8.45
CA TYR A 243 -15.53 8.37 -9.67
C TYR A 243 -15.09 6.93 -9.48
N PHE A 244 -14.01 6.71 -8.73
CA PHE A 244 -13.41 5.40 -8.51
C PHE A 244 -13.62 4.92 -7.08
N THR A 245 -14.86 4.52 -6.81
CA THR A 245 -15.24 3.82 -5.58
C THR A 245 -15.11 2.32 -5.77
N LEU A 246 -15.00 1.54 -4.68
CA LEU A 246 -15.02 0.07 -4.78
C LEU A 246 -16.23 -0.46 -5.57
N ARG A 247 -17.40 0.17 -5.40
CA ARG A 247 -18.61 -0.20 -6.10
C ARG A 247 -18.53 0.13 -7.60
N SER A 248 -18.10 1.33 -7.96
CA SER A 248 -18.01 1.69 -9.38
C SER A 248 -16.95 0.86 -10.10
N THR A 249 -15.81 0.67 -9.46
CA THR A 249 -14.67 -0.08 -10.00
C THR A 249 -14.97 -1.58 -10.13
N TYR A 250 -15.45 -2.25 -9.08
CA TYR A 250 -15.59 -3.71 -9.07
C TYR A 250 -17.01 -4.23 -9.35
N LEU A 251 -18.06 -3.42 -9.22
CA LEU A 251 -19.46 -3.86 -9.39
C LEU A 251 -20.18 -3.20 -10.57
N GLN A 252 -19.72 -2.03 -11.04
CA GLN A 252 -20.35 -1.31 -12.16
C GLN A 252 -19.49 -1.30 -13.43
N GLY A 253 -18.31 -1.95 -13.40
CA GLY A 253 -17.42 -2.03 -14.56
C GLY A 253 -16.91 -0.66 -15.03
N ARG A 254 -16.71 0.28 -14.10
CA ARG A 254 -16.13 1.62 -14.38
C ARG A 254 -14.75 1.74 -13.72
N PRO A 255 -13.75 0.97 -14.18
CA PRO A 255 -12.38 1.10 -13.71
C PRO A 255 -11.79 2.45 -14.18
N PRO A 256 -10.69 2.91 -13.57
CA PRO A 256 -9.89 3.97 -14.17
C PRO A 256 -9.42 3.58 -15.56
N THR A 257 -9.43 4.53 -16.50
CA THR A 257 -8.92 4.30 -17.88
C THR A 257 -7.46 3.87 -17.85
N SER A 258 -6.67 4.59 -17.04
CA SER A 258 -5.29 4.23 -16.76
C SER A 258 -4.89 4.68 -15.36
N VAL A 259 -3.90 3.98 -14.81
CA VAL A 259 -3.19 4.35 -13.59
C VAL A 259 -1.75 4.68 -13.96
N ASN A 260 -1.31 5.88 -13.63
CA ASN A 260 0.01 6.36 -13.96
C ASN A 260 0.81 6.47 -12.67
N MET A 261 2.05 5.99 -12.69
CA MET A 261 2.91 5.93 -11.52
C MET A 261 4.28 6.52 -11.84
N HIS A 262 4.72 7.46 -11.00
CA HIS A 262 6.08 7.98 -10.99
C HIS A 262 6.81 7.52 -9.74
N TRP A 263 7.96 6.87 -9.91
CA TRP A 263 8.77 6.32 -8.82
C TRP A 263 10.06 7.09 -8.61
N ARG A 264 10.41 7.27 -7.34
CA ARG A 264 11.72 7.76 -6.90
C ARG A 264 12.10 7.15 -5.55
N ARG A 265 13.33 7.32 -5.11
CA ARG A 265 13.78 6.85 -3.79
C ARG A 265 14.73 7.84 -3.11
N PHE A 266 14.65 7.87 -1.79
CA PHE A 266 15.50 8.70 -0.93
C PHE A 266 16.36 7.81 -0.05
N ALA A 267 17.67 8.09 -0.02
CA ALA A 267 18.58 7.38 0.87
C ALA A 267 18.24 7.72 2.32
N MET A 268 18.19 6.71 3.19
CA MET A 268 17.92 6.90 4.63
C MET A 268 18.94 7.85 5.30
N SER A 269 20.18 7.89 4.79
CA SER A 269 21.22 8.81 5.26
C SER A 269 20.95 10.27 4.94
N GLY A 270 20.13 10.56 3.93
CA GLY A 270 19.78 11.93 3.51
C GLY A 270 18.47 12.45 4.10
N ILE A 271 17.81 11.67 4.96
CA ILE A 271 16.54 12.06 5.60
C ILE A 271 16.85 12.59 7.00
N PRO A 272 16.41 13.81 7.37
CA PRO A 272 16.66 14.37 8.69
C PRO A 272 15.79 13.65 9.73
N LEU A 273 16.35 12.62 10.37
CA LEU A 273 15.65 11.79 11.37
C LEU A 273 16.00 12.15 12.83
N GLU A 274 16.87 13.13 13.04
CA GLU A 274 17.28 13.58 14.38
C GLU A 274 16.34 14.65 14.95
N ASP A 275 15.73 15.47 14.08
CA ASP A 275 14.83 16.55 14.46
C ASP A 275 13.49 16.46 13.72
N GLN A 276 12.39 16.52 14.48
CA GLN A 276 11.04 16.41 13.93
C GLN A 276 10.69 17.59 13.02
N LYS A 277 11.16 18.81 13.34
CA LYS A 277 10.81 20.02 12.59
C LYS A 277 11.53 20.05 11.24
N GLU A 278 12.80 19.63 11.19
CA GLU A 278 13.53 19.44 9.95
C GLU A 278 12.89 18.34 9.09
N PHE A 279 12.50 17.21 9.68
CA PHE A 279 11.74 16.17 8.99
C PHE A 279 10.41 16.68 8.42
N ASP A 280 9.69 17.49 9.19
CA ASP A 280 8.43 18.09 8.73
C ASP A 280 8.65 18.99 7.52
N GLY A 281 9.75 19.75 7.50
CA GLY A 281 10.19 20.54 6.34
C GLY A 281 10.47 19.65 5.14
N TRP A 282 11.36 18.68 5.31
CA TRP A 282 11.73 17.73 4.27
C TRP A 282 10.51 17.03 3.66
N LEU A 283 9.57 16.57 4.49
CA LEU A 283 8.36 15.87 4.02
C LEU A 283 7.42 16.80 3.24
N ARG A 284 7.27 18.06 3.68
CA ARG A 284 6.46 19.05 2.95
C ARG A 284 7.07 19.39 1.59
N ASP A 285 8.40 19.45 1.49
CA ASP A 285 9.07 19.69 0.22
C ASP A 285 8.81 18.53 -0.75
N ARG A 286 8.89 17.28 -0.28
CA ARG A 286 8.55 16.10 -1.09
C ARG A 286 7.11 16.12 -1.58
N TRP A 287 6.16 16.55 -0.75
CA TRP A 287 4.75 16.71 -1.14
C TRP A 287 4.54 17.88 -2.12
N THR A 288 5.29 18.96 -1.97
CA THR A 288 5.25 20.08 -2.93
C THR A 288 5.72 19.63 -4.32
N GLU A 289 6.79 18.84 -4.38
CA GLU A 289 7.27 18.24 -5.63
C GLU A 289 6.25 17.26 -6.23
N LYS A 290 5.56 16.47 -5.40
CA LYS A 290 4.47 15.59 -5.86
C LYS A 290 3.31 16.36 -6.48
N ASP A 291 2.90 17.44 -5.84
CA ASP A 291 1.84 18.31 -6.33
C ASP A 291 2.18 18.89 -7.71
N GLN A 292 3.45 19.25 -7.93
CA GLN A 292 3.96 19.69 -9.24
C GLN A 292 3.96 18.56 -10.28
N LEU A 293 4.40 17.35 -9.90
CA LEU A 293 4.34 16.18 -10.80
C LEU A 293 2.89 15.87 -11.21
N LEU A 294 1.93 16.02 -10.29
CA LEU A 294 0.52 15.85 -10.58
C LEU A 294 -0.02 16.93 -11.52
N GLU A 295 0.35 18.19 -11.32
CA GLU A 295 0.01 19.29 -12.23
C GLU A 295 0.50 18.97 -13.65
N GLU A 296 1.78 18.63 -13.81
CA GLU A 296 2.35 18.28 -15.12
C GLU A 296 1.64 17.08 -15.76
N TYR A 297 1.30 16.06 -14.97
CA TYR A 297 0.50 14.95 -15.46
C TYR A 297 -0.89 15.38 -15.92
N PHE A 298 -1.59 16.26 -15.20
CA PHE A 298 -2.92 16.73 -15.59
C PHE A 298 -2.90 17.68 -16.79
N GLU A 299 -1.77 18.34 -17.06
CA GLU A 299 -1.55 19.17 -18.24
C GLU A 299 -1.18 18.34 -19.47
N THR A 300 -0.26 17.38 -19.33
CA THR A 300 0.38 16.67 -20.46
C THR A 300 -0.15 15.24 -20.67
N GLY A 301 -0.80 14.66 -19.67
CA GLY A 301 -1.26 13.26 -19.64
C GLY A 301 -0.18 12.24 -19.30
N LYS A 302 1.04 12.66 -18.98
CA LYS A 302 2.15 11.78 -18.60
C LYS A 302 3.00 12.43 -17.52
N PHE A 303 3.59 11.62 -16.65
CA PHE A 303 4.65 12.11 -15.77
C PHE A 303 5.96 12.30 -16.56
N PRO A 304 6.83 13.22 -16.13
CA PRO A 304 8.20 13.28 -16.64
C PRO A 304 8.92 11.96 -16.32
N SER A 305 9.83 11.52 -17.19
CA SER A 305 10.59 10.29 -16.99
C SER A 305 12.06 10.50 -17.30
N GLU A 306 12.91 10.03 -16.40
CA GLU A 306 14.38 10.02 -16.57
C GLU A 306 14.90 8.61 -16.85
N LEU A 307 13.99 7.68 -17.22
CA LEU A 307 14.28 6.28 -17.49
C LEU A 307 14.45 5.95 -18.97
N ALA A 308 14.49 6.96 -19.85
CA ALA A 308 14.67 6.76 -21.28
C ALA A 308 15.93 5.91 -21.57
N GLY A 309 15.76 4.87 -22.39
CA GLY A 309 16.82 3.91 -22.71
C GLY A 309 17.22 2.92 -21.61
N THR A 310 16.58 2.94 -20.44
CA THR A 310 16.92 2.06 -19.29
C THR A 310 15.93 0.91 -19.08
N ILE A 311 14.75 1.00 -19.71
CA ILE A 311 13.70 -0.01 -19.64
C ILE A 311 13.87 -0.97 -20.83
N ASP A 312 14.27 -2.20 -20.56
CA ASP A 312 14.27 -3.29 -21.51
C ASP A 312 12.82 -3.70 -21.81
N GLY A 313 12.41 -3.43 -23.05
CA GLY A 313 11.12 -3.84 -23.58
C GLY A 313 11.08 -5.31 -24.02
N GLY A 314 12.21 -6.00 -24.08
CA GLY A 314 12.33 -7.40 -24.48
C GLY A 314 11.51 -7.77 -25.72
N GLU A 315 10.75 -8.85 -25.62
CA GLU A 315 9.82 -9.35 -26.65
C GLU A 315 8.40 -8.74 -26.54
N ALA A 316 8.20 -7.71 -25.72
CA ALA A 316 6.90 -7.05 -25.55
C ALA A 316 6.41 -6.41 -26.87
N SER A 317 5.14 -5.99 -26.93
CA SER A 317 4.57 -5.43 -28.16
C SER A 317 5.37 -4.23 -28.71
N LYS A 318 5.24 -3.94 -30.02
CA LYS A 318 5.91 -2.79 -30.65
C LYS A 318 5.60 -1.47 -29.94
N ALA A 319 4.36 -1.29 -29.48
CA ALA A 319 3.93 -0.13 -28.70
C ALA A 319 4.66 -0.05 -27.36
N GLN A 320 4.72 -1.16 -26.61
CA GLN A 320 5.43 -1.22 -25.32
C GLN A 320 6.93 -0.97 -25.48
N ARG A 321 7.58 -1.52 -26.52
CA ARG A 321 9.01 -1.23 -26.79
C ARG A 321 9.26 0.24 -27.11
N SER A 322 8.35 0.86 -27.88
CA SER A 322 8.43 2.30 -28.16
C SER A 322 8.24 3.13 -26.89
N ALA A 323 7.31 2.75 -26.02
CA ALA A 323 7.11 3.42 -24.73
C ALA A 323 8.33 3.24 -23.81
N ALA A 324 8.88 2.03 -23.73
CA ALA A 324 10.05 1.69 -22.92
C ALA A 324 11.30 2.46 -23.35
N ALA A 325 11.52 2.62 -24.66
CA ALA A 325 12.60 3.45 -25.19
C ALA A 325 12.50 4.91 -24.72
N ASN A 326 11.28 5.42 -24.53
CA ASN A 326 11.00 6.75 -24.00
C ASN A 326 10.89 6.80 -22.45
N GLY A 327 11.25 5.71 -21.75
CA GLY A 327 11.27 5.67 -20.28
C GLY A 327 9.93 5.34 -19.63
N TYR A 328 9.01 4.69 -20.36
CA TYR A 328 7.71 4.28 -19.82
C TYR A 328 7.50 2.77 -19.93
N ALA A 329 7.32 2.10 -18.80
CA ALA A 329 6.86 0.72 -18.75
C ALA A 329 5.33 0.68 -18.76
N GLU A 330 4.75 0.27 -19.88
CA GLU A 330 3.30 0.14 -20.06
C GLU A 330 2.89 -1.33 -19.94
N ALA A 331 1.95 -1.63 -19.03
CA ALA A 331 1.49 -3.00 -18.79
C ALA A 331 0.04 -3.03 -18.28
N HIS A 332 -0.60 -4.18 -18.38
CA HIS A 332 -1.88 -4.43 -17.71
C HIS A 332 -1.69 -5.18 -16.40
N VAL A 333 -2.56 -4.91 -15.42
CA VAL A 333 -2.64 -5.71 -14.20
C VAL A 333 -3.11 -7.13 -14.56
N ARG A 334 -2.20 -8.10 -14.48
CA ARG A 334 -2.48 -9.51 -14.71
C ARG A 334 -1.57 -10.43 -13.88
N LEU A 335 -2.06 -11.63 -13.60
CA LEU A 335 -1.29 -12.71 -13.00
C LEU A 335 -0.14 -13.15 -13.92
N GLY A 336 0.92 -13.66 -13.30
CA GLY A 336 2.12 -14.11 -13.99
C GLY A 336 2.00 -15.48 -14.63
N HIS A 337 1.14 -16.35 -14.11
CA HIS A 337 0.90 -17.66 -14.70
C HIS A 337 -0.53 -18.15 -14.43
N TRP A 338 -1.14 -18.86 -15.38
CA TRP A 338 -2.53 -19.36 -15.23
C TRP A 338 -2.68 -20.37 -14.08
N SER A 339 -1.62 -21.12 -13.75
CA SER A 339 -1.61 -22.08 -12.64
C SER A 339 -1.73 -21.41 -11.26
N GLU A 340 -1.49 -20.10 -11.18
CA GLU A 340 -1.77 -19.31 -9.98
C GLU A 340 -3.28 -19.28 -9.65
N LEU A 341 -4.15 -19.47 -10.65
CA LEU A 341 -5.59 -19.62 -10.47
C LEU A 341 -5.96 -20.95 -9.79
N GLY A 342 -5.25 -22.03 -10.09
CA GLY A 342 -5.46 -23.32 -9.45
C GLY A 342 -5.26 -23.22 -7.92
N ARG A 343 -4.33 -22.38 -7.48
CA ARG A 343 -4.10 -22.10 -6.05
C ARG A 343 -5.27 -21.36 -5.40
N ILE A 344 -6.06 -20.60 -6.17
CA ILE A 344 -7.28 -19.91 -5.68
C ILE A 344 -8.41 -20.94 -5.48
N PHE A 345 -8.65 -21.83 -6.44
CA PHE A 345 -9.76 -22.80 -6.37
C PHE A 345 -9.52 -23.96 -5.39
N MET A 346 -8.27 -24.36 -5.15
CA MET A 346 -7.94 -25.35 -4.11
C MET A 346 -8.40 -24.90 -2.71
N VAL A 347 -8.53 -23.60 -2.45
CA VAL A 347 -9.02 -23.05 -1.18
C VAL A 347 -10.53 -23.23 -1.04
N LEU A 348 -11.31 -22.93 -2.08
CA LEU A 348 -12.76 -23.16 -2.06
C LEU A 348 -13.09 -24.65 -1.90
N ALA A 349 -12.31 -25.51 -2.55
CA ALA A 349 -12.42 -26.96 -2.38
C ALA A 349 -12.05 -27.41 -0.95
N GLY A 350 -10.97 -26.87 -0.36
CA GLY A 350 -10.57 -27.18 1.02
C GLY A 350 -11.56 -26.69 2.08
N VAL A 351 -12.11 -25.48 1.93
CA VAL A 351 -13.16 -24.95 2.81
C VAL A 351 -14.45 -25.75 2.65
N ALA A 352 -14.85 -26.05 1.42
CA ALA A 352 -16.02 -26.91 1.18
C ALA A 352 -15.83 -28.30 1.80
N LEU A 353 -14.63 -28.88 1.73
CA LEU A 353 -14.30 -30.17 2.35
C LEU A 353 -14.36 -30.09 3.88
N LEU A 354 -13.81 -29.04 4.49
CA LEU A 354 -13.86 -28.82 5.94
C LEU A 354 -15.29 -28.59 6.44
N CYS A 355 -16.08 -27.79 5.74
CA CYS A 355 -17.51 -27.63 6.03
C CYS A 355 -18.24 -28.97 5.90
N LYS A 356 -17.96 -29.76 4.86
CA LYS A 356 -18.57 -31.09 4.68
C LYS A 356 -18.18 -32.06 5.81
N LEU A 357 -16.93 -32.04 6.27
CA LEU A 357 -16.45 -32.86 7.38
C LEU A 357 -17.07 -32.44 8.73
N GLN A 358 -17.24 -31.14 8.98
CA GLN A 358 -17.97 -30.65 10.16
C GLN A 358 -19.44 -31.08 10.13
N PHE A 359 -20.11 -30.99 8.98
CA PHE A 359 -21.50 -31.47 8.82
C PHE A 359 -21.63 -32.99 9.02
N PHE A 360 -20.66 -33.80 8.59
CA PHE A 360 -20.64 -35.25 8.87
C PHE A 360 -20.33 -35.59 10.34
N GLY A 361 -19.48 -34.81 11.01
CA GLY A 361 -19.17 -34.99 12.43
C GLY A 361 -20.34 -34.71 13.37
N PHE A 362 -21.19 -33.74 13.04
CA PHE A 362 -22.43 -33.47 13.79
C PHE A 362 -23.51 -34.54 13.58
N TRP A 363 -23.56 -35.19 12.42
CA TRP A 363 -24.52 -36.26 12.14
C TRP A 363 -24.20 -37.54 12.94
N HIS A 364 -22.92 -37.89 13.11
CA HIS A 364 -22.55 -39.10 13.86
C HIS A 364 -22.54 -38.93 15.39
N ALA A 365 -22.52 -37.71 15.91
CA ALA A 365 -22.60 -37.44 17.35
C ALA A 365 -24.04 -37.37 17.89
N SER A 366 -25.05 -37.55 17.03
CA SER A 366 -26.47 -37.42 17.36
C SER A 366 -27.31 -38.67 17.04
N ASN A 367 -26.67 -39.84 16.86
CA ASN A 367 -27.32 -41.15 16.77
C ASN A 367 -26.91 -42.06 17.94
#